data_AF-A0A930F988-F1
#
_entry.id   AF-A0A930F988-F1
#
_cell.length_a   1.000
_cell.length_b   1.000
_cell.length_c   1.000
_cell.angle_alpha   90.00
_cell.angle_beta   90.00
_cell.angle_gamma   90.00
#
_symmetry.space_group_name_H-M   'P 1'
#
loop_
_entity.id
_entity.type
_entity.pdbx_description
1 polymer ?
#
loop_
_entity_poly.entity_id
_entity_poly.type
_entity_poly.pdbx_seq_one_letter_code
_entity_poly.pdbx_strand_id
1 'polypeptide(L)'
;HGIVTTSDSAKLYFTNSKININVSGNEELSRDYTSTGIILEDGHVKIENSELNITTQNAYQSPVVFSGSSSFTVGENTVINTPANNDKSDEIRYLIDNIVALETSPTGYVVTGGSFLVKYHTDTGADLSTTPTNGAANDNEKLTYFQLADPSVTALSPVNKYGQRYTYGVANASSDGNKYVWVPSAKVTFSLGDNPSATFADGTNTNKETLAMRGHTIGMAVRANDEAIPTFNTTPISNDASKQFKGWFYMDATGNALPFDPNTTDVLETMDVFAMWEEVPQAPVTPSQPATSVTPKTSDNTNIGYQIAVLLVSLSAVVILLKTRNLVTK
;
A
#
# COMPACT_ATOMS: atom_id res chain seq x y z
N HIS A 1 -27.37 3.65 26.02
CA HIS A 1 -26.22 4.50 25.62
C HIS A 1 -25.14 4.50 26.67
N GLY A 2 -23.88 4.79 26.29
CA GLY A 2 -22.80 5.09 27.22
C GLY A 2 -22.74 6.58 27.56
N ILE A 3 -22.22 7.40 26.62
CA ILE A 3 -22.12 8.87 26.74
C ILE A 3 -23.11 9.52 25.78
N VAL A 4 -23.83 10.54 26.25
CA VAL A 4 -24.77 11.31 25.44
C VAL A 4 -24.54 12.81 25.66
N THR A 5 -24.49 13.58 24.58
CA THR A 5 -24.48 15.05 24.60
C THR A 5 -25.58 15.58 23.68
N THR A 6 -26.34 16.56 24.12
CA THR A 6 -27.52 17.09 23.40
C THR A 6 -27.50 18.63 23.22
N SER A 7 -26.31 19.24 23.20
CA SER A 7 -26.16 20.70 23.13
C SER A 7 -24.85 21.10 22.46
N ASP A 8 -24.92 22.10 21.58
CA ASP A 8 -23.77 22.82 20.97
C ASP A 8 -22.78 23.40 22.01
N SER A 9 -23.25 23.65 23.23
CA SER A 9 -22.38 24.11 24.31
C SER A 9 -21.66 22.98 25.04
N ALA A 10 -22.06 21.72 24.84
CA ALA A 10 -21.48 20.57 25.51
C ALA A 10 -20.14 20.18 24.85
N LYS A 11 -19.05 20.34 25.62
CA LYS A 11 -17.69 20.03 25.17
C LYS A 11 -17.04 19.06 26.13
N LEU A 12 -16.72 17.86 25.66
CA LEU A 12 -16.02 16.84 26.42
C LEU A 12 -14.61 16.67 25.87
N TYR A 13 -13.63 16.73 26.78
CA TYR A 13 -12.22 16.57 26.48
C TYR A 13 -11.68 15.40 27.28
N PHE A 14 -11.14 14.40 26.58
CA PHE A 14 -10.44 13.29 27.19
C PHE A 14 -8.97 13.37 26.85
N THR A 15 -8.13 13.41 27.88
CA THR A 15 -6.67 13.48 27.74
C THR A 15 -6.03 12.53 28.72
N ASN A 16 -5.02 11.78 28.29
CA ASN A 16 -4.30 10.81 29.13
C ASN A 16 -5.25 9.85 29.87
N SER A 17 -6.30 9.41 29.17
CA SER A 17 -7.43 8.67 29.75
C SER A 17 -7.54 7.28 29.14
N LYS A 18 -8.02 6.32 29.94
CA LYS A 18 -8.49 5.03 29.46
C LYS A 18 -10.00 4.94 29.66
N ILE A 19 -10.75 4.90 28.57
CA ILE A 19 -12.21 4.95 28.52
C ILE A 19 -12.68 3.58 28.03
N ASN A 20 -13.54 2.93 28.82
CA ASN A 20 -14.12 1.65 28.44
C ASN A 20 -15.64 1.79 28.47
N ILE A 21 -16.28 1.59 27.32
CA ILE A 21 -17.74 1.63 27.17
C ILE A 21 -18.20 0.25 26.74
N ASN A 22 -19.00 -0.40 27.57
CA ASN A 22 -19.63 -1.67 27.24
C ASN A 22 -21.10 -1.39 26.93
N VAL A 23 -21.45 -1.48 25.66
CA VAL A 23 -22.83 -1.29 25.20
C VAL A 23 -23.56 -2.61 25.33
N SER A 24 -24.60 -2.65 26.15
CA SER A 24 -25.48 -3.79 26.34
C SER A 24 -26.94 -3.36 26.25
N GLY A 25 -27.81 -4.28 25.86
CA GLY A 25 -29.22 -3.99 25.67
C GLY A 25 -29.94 -5.09 24.90
N ASN A 26 -31.27 -5.12 25.01
CA ASN A 26 -32.10 -6.00 24.20
C ASN A 26 -31.88 -5.66 22.72
N GLU A 27 -31.65 -6.68 21.89
CA GLU A 27 -31.47 -6.57 20.44
C GLU A 27 -32.65 -5.85 19.78
N GLU A 28 -33.89 -6.21 20.14
CA GLU A 28 -35.12 -5.63 19.58
C GLU A 28 -35.25 -4.13 19.89
N LEU A 29 -34.82 -3.69 21.08
CA LEU A 29 -34.79 -2.27 21.45
C LEU A 29 -33.60 -1.55 20.81
N SER A 30 -32.44 -2.22 20.73
CA SER A 30 -31.23 -1.67 20.12
C SER A 30 -31.46 -1.33 18.64
N ARG A 31 -32.34 -2.08 17.98
CA ARG A 31 -32.84 -1.77 16.64
C ARG A 31 -33.55 -0.43 16.54
N ASP A 32 -33.86 0.33 17.59
CA ASP A 32 -34.56 1.64 17.53
C ASP A 32 -33.66 2.83 17.95
N TYR A 33 -32.35 2.79 17.64
CA TYR A 33 -31.35 3.80 18.04
C TYR A 33 -31.05 3.90 19.54
N THR A 34 -31.59 3.04 20.41
CA THR A 34 -31.45 3.20 21.88
C THR A 34 -30.10 2.76 22.45
N SER A 35 -29.19 2.24 21.63
CA SER A 35 -28.01 1.50 22.09
C SER A 35 -26.74 1.84 21.31
N THR A 36 -26.21 3.03 21.53
CA THR A 36 -24.89 3.45 21.01
C THR A 36 -23.91 3.70 22.16
N GLY A 37 -22.61 3.48 21.93
CA GLY A 37 -21.57 3.80 22.91
C GLY A 37 -21.51 5.29 23.23
N ILE A 38 -21.26 6.12 22.21
CA ILE A 38 -21.27 7.59 22.30
C ILE A 38 -22.28 8.15 21.30
N ILE A 39 -23.21 8.99 21.77
CA ILE A 39 -24.12 9.77 20.92
C ILE A 39 -23.87 11.25 21.12
N LEU A 40 -23.66 11.97 20.02
CA LEU A 40 -23.63 13.42 20.02
C LEU A 40 -24.77 13.97 19.16
N GLU A 41 -25.68 14.69 19.78
CA GLU A 41 -26.69 15.53 19.16
C GLU A 41 -26.27 16.98 19.46
N ASP A 42 -25.69 17.65 18.48
CA ASP A 42 -25.02 18.95 18.59
C ASP A 42 -23.81 19.03 19.55
N GLY A 43 -23.34 17.94 20.17
CA GLY A 43 -22.21 18.02 21.12
C GLY A 43 -20.82 17.86 20.49
N HIS A 44 -19.79 18.22 21.25
CA HIS A 44 -18.40 18.15 20.79
C HIS A 44 -17.53 17.27 21.70
N VAL A 45 -16.86 16.28 21.10
CA VAL A 45 -15.88 15.42 21.77
C VAL A 45 -14.51 15.59 21.16
N LYS A 46 -13.48 15.71 22.01
CA LYS A 46 -12.07 15.62 21.63
C LYS A 46 -11.34 14.60 22.49
N ILE A 47 -10.56 13.73 21.85
CA ILE A 47 -9.79 12.66 22.51
C ILE A 47 -8.32 12.73 22.08
N GLU A 48 -7.42 12.86 23.05
CA GLU A 48 -5.97 12.98 22.83
C GLU A 48 -5.19 12.11 23.80
N ASN A 49 -4.10 11.48 23.34
CA ASN A 49 -3.20 10.67 24.16
C ASN A 49 -3.98 9.68 25.07
N SER A 50 -5.05 9.08 24.55
CA SER A 50 -6.01 8.29 25.32
C SER A 50 -6.36 6.96 24.63
N GLU A 51 -7.00 6.05 25.34
CA GLU A 51 -7.50 4.79 24.80
C GLU A 51 -9.03 4.76 24.97
N LEU A 52 -9.76 4.65 23.87
CA LEU A 52 -11.21 4.44 23.86
C LEU A 52 -11.51 3.02 23.40
N ASN A 53 -12.00 2.19 24.32
CA ASN A 53 -12.46 0.85 24.04
C ASN A 53 -13.98 0.80 24.08
N ILE A 54 -14.60 0.42 22.97
CA ILE A 54 -16.04 0.19 22.91
C ILE A 54 -16.28 -1.27 22.56
N THR A 55 -17.07 -1.95 23.39
CA THR A 55 -17.60 -3.27 23.09
C THR A 55 -19.11 -3.18 22.91
N THR A 56 -19.66 -4.02 22.03
CA THR A 56 -21.11 -4.12 21.81
C THR A 56 -21.55 -5.55 22.06
N GLN A 57 -22.76 -5.72 22.61
CA GLN A 57 -23.33 -7.02 22.92
C GLN A 57 -23.96 -7.68 21.69
N ASN A 58 -24.47 -6.88 20.76
CA ASN A 58 -25.12 -7.37 19.54
C ASN A 58 -24.82 -6.45 18.35
N ALA A 59 -25.06 -6.96 17.15
CA ALA A 59 -24.72 -6.29 15.90
C ALA A 59 -25.56 -5.03 15.60
N TYR A 60 -26.61 -4.75 16.39
CA TYR A 60 -27.50 -3.60 16.22
C TYR A 60 -27.06 -2.36 17.02
N GLN A 61 -25.83 -2.35 17.50
CA GLN A 61 -25.28 -1.31 18.36
C GLN A 61 -24.09 -0.67 17.66
N SER A 62 -24.13 0.65 17.53
CA SER A 62 -23.04 1.41 16.93
C SER A 62 -22.06 1.89 18.01
N PRO A 63 -20.75 1.98 17.72
CA PRO A 63 -19.80 2.47 18.71
C PRO A 63 -19.97 3.96 18.99
N VAL A 64 -19.92 4.78 17.95
CA VAL A 64 -20.03 6.24 18.03
C VAL A 64 -20.90 6.74 16.89
N VAL A 65 -21.92 7.53 17.22
CA VAL A 65 -22.77 8.21 16.24
C VAL A 65 -22.86 9.67 16.64
N PHE A 66 -22.72 10.58 15.68
CA PHE A 66 -22.94 11.99 15.93
C PHE A 66 -23.67 12.67 14.77
N SER A 67 -24.50 13.64 15.08
CA SER A 67 -25.36 14.34 14.13
C SER A 67 -25.45 15.84 14.37
N GLY A 68 -26.07 16.55 13.42
CA GLY A 68 -26.27 18.01 13.49
C GLY A 68 -24.95 18.78 13.46
N SER A 69 -24.80 19.71 14.40
CA SER A 69 -23.60 20.56 14.54
C SER A 69 -22.45 19.91 15.31
N SER A 70 -22.60 18.62 15.68
CA SER A 70 -21.62 17.88 16.47
C SER A 70 -20.24 17.78 15.82
N SER A 71 -19.21 17.59 16.66
CA SER A 71 -17.87 17.25 16.18
C SER A 71 -17.22 16.15 17.02
N PHE A 72 -16.49 15.26 16.35
CA PHE A 72 -15.65 14.24 16.97
C PHE A 72 -14.21 14.39 16.48
N THR A 73 -13.31 14.80 17.38
CA THR A 73 -11.90 15.02 17.06
C THR A 73 -10.99 14.02 17.77
N VAL A 74 -10.11 13.36 17.02
CA VAL A 74 -9.08 12.46 17.54
C VAL A 74 -7.70 13.00 17.22
N GLY A 75 -6.89 13.18 18.26
CA GLY A 75 -5.52 13.66 18.15
C GLY A 75 -4.46 12.57 18.38
N GLU A 76 -3.23 13.03 18.57
CA GLU A 76 -2.03 12.18 18.66
C GLU A 76 -2.13 11.05 19.69
N ASN A 77 -1.52 9.92 19.32
CA ASN A 77 -1.32 8.72 20.15
C ASN A 77 -2.59 8.12 20.78
N THR A 78 -3.77 8.58 20.35
CA THR A 78 -5.04 8.03 20.77
C THR A 78 -5.26 6.67 20.12
N VAL A 79 -5.78 5.71 20.87
CA VAL A 79 -6.21 4.41 20.33
C VAL A 79 -7.73 4.35 20.40
N ILE A 80 -8.37 4.07 19.27
CA ILE A 80 -9.80 3.79 19.18
C ILE A 80 -9.96 2.31 18.85
N ASN A 81 -10.62 1.55 19.73
CA ASN A 81 -10.95 0.16 19.51
C ASN A 81 -12.48 -0.01 19.52
N THR A 82 -13.02 -0.48 18.40
CA THR A 82 -14.42 -0.93 18.27
C THR A 82 -14.42 -2.45 18.03
N PRO A 83 -15.60 -3.11 17.95
CA PRO A 83 -15.65 -4.51 17.53
C PRO A 83 -15.08 -4.75 16.13
N ALA A 84 -15.12 -3.75 15.24
CA ALA A 84 -14.57 -3.75 13.89
C ALA A 84 -15.01 -4.91 12.98
N ASN A 85 -16.25 -5.39 13.11
CA ASN A 85 -16.77 -6.55 12.37
C ASN A 85 -17.85 -6.22 11.34
N ASN A 86 -18.58 -5.12 11.50
CA ASN A 86 -19.78 -4.81 10.73
C ASN A 86 -19.66 -3.48 9.97
N ASP A 87 -20.02 -3.49 8.68
CA ASP A 87 -20.04 -2.33 7.77
C ASP A 87 -21.42 -2.10 7.11
N LYS A 88 -22.47 -2.73 7.63
CA LYS A 88 -23.80 -2.70 7.00
C LYS A 88 -24.48 -1.34 7.17
N SER A 89 -24.88 -0.76 6.03
CA SER A 89 -25.66 0.49 5.94
C SER A 89 -27.13 0.29 5.53
N ASP A 90 -27.51 -0.92 5.08
CA ASP A 90 -28.64 -1.09 4.16
C ASP A 90 -30.01 -1.32 4.83
N GLU A 91 -30.05 -1.38 6.15
CA GLU A 91 -31.32 -1.46 6.89
C GLU A 91 -31.30 -0.43 7.99
N ILE A 92 -32.42 0.30 8.09
CA ILE A 92 -32.84 1.19 9.19
C ILE A 92 -31.89 1.06 10.41
N ARG A 93 -30.93 2.00 10.52
CA ARG A 93 -30.06 2.30 11.70
C ARG A 93 -28.63 1.76 11.72
N TYR A 94 -27.78 2.26 10.81
CA TYR A 94 -26.31 2.44 10.90
C TYR A 94 -25.51 1.41 11.72
N LEU A 95 -25.38 0.19 11.20
CA LEU A 95 -24.68 -0.92 11.85
C LEU A 95 -23.21 -0.97 11.46
N ILE A 96 -22.53 0.14 11.65
CA ILE A 96 -21.13 0.28 11.28
C ILE A 96 -20.29 0.34 12.55
N ASP A 97 -19.35 -0.59 12.69
CA ASP A 97 -18.39 -0.64 13.79
C ASP A 97 -17.29 0.42 13.61
N ASN A 98 -17.68 1.68 13.47
CA ASN A 98 -16.82 2.83 13.24
C ASN A 98 -17.39 4.06 13.97
N ILE A 99 -16.74 5.21 13.80
CA ILE A 99 -17.26 6.52 14.16
C ILE A 99 -18.09 7.02 12.97
N VAL A 100 -19.39 7.25 13.21
CA VAL A 100 -20.36 7.58 12.18
C VAL A 100 -20.84 9.02 12.34
N ALA A 101 -20.62 9.80 11.29
CA ALA A 101 -21.12 11.17 11.12
C ALA A 101 -22.42 11.13 10.32
N LEU A 102 -23.54 11.55 10.91
CA LEU A 102 -24.88 11.49 10.34
C LEU A 102 -25.42 12.89 10.06
N GLU A 103 -25.74 13.21 8.80
CA GLU A 103 -26.30 14.49 8.37
C GLU A 103 -25.49 15.69 8.90
N THR A 104 -24.19 15.51 9.08
CA THR A 104 -23.28 16.52 9.62
C THR A 104 -22.42 17.13 8.52
N SER A 105 -21.83 18.27 8.83
CA SER A 105 -20.75 18.80 8.00
C SER A 105 -19.62 17.76 7.87
N PRO A 106 -19.04 17.56 6.68
CA PRO A 106 -17.92 16.63 6.47
C PRO A 106 -16.67 16.99 7.29
N THR A 107 -16.65 18.17 7.91
CA THR A 107 -15.57 18.66 8.79
C THR A 107 -15.80 18.35 10.28
N GLY A 108 -16.92 17.72 10.64
CA GLY A 108 -17.24 17.35 12.03
C GLY A 108 -16.41 16.17 12.54
N TYR A 109 -15.98 15.26 11.65
CA TYR A 109 -15.04 14.18 11.99
C TYR A 109 -13.61 14.60 11.63
N VAL A 110 -12.77 14.79 12.64
CA VAL A 110 -11.38 15.21 12.45
C VAL A 110 -10.43 14.21 13.07
N VAL A 111 -9.43 13.77 12.30
CA VAL A 111 -8.35 12.90 12.75
C VAL A 111 -7.02 13.53 12.41
N THR A 112 -6.18 13.73 13.42
CA THR A 112 -4.83 14.29 13.29
C THR A 112 -3.74 13.36 13.84
N GLY A 113 -4.14 12.25 14.44
CA GLY A 113 -3.25 11.23 14.99
C GLY A 113 -4.03 10.02 15.49
N GLY A 114 -3.29 9.01 15.97
CA GLY A 114 -3.85 7.83 16.64
C GLY A 114 -3.90 6.56 15.79
N SER A 115 -4.32 5.46 16.42
CA SER A 115 -4.58 4.17 15.81
C SER A 115 -6.05 3.78 15.95
N PHE A 116 -6.67 3.25 14.90
CA PHE A 116 -8.12 3.03 14.80
C PHE A 116 -8.44 1.59 14.42
N LEU A 117 -8.71 0.72 15.38
CA LEU A 117 -9.35 -0.56 15.06
C LEU A 117 -10.85 -0.33 14.88
N VAL A 118 -11.22 -0.06 13.63
CA VAL A 118 -12.59 0.17 13.17
C VAL A 118 -12.86 -0.64 11.92
N LYS A 119 -14.14 -0.88 11.60
CA LYS A 119 -14.50 -1.46 10.31
C LYS A 119 -14.55 -0.35 9.25
N TYR A 120 -13.74 -0.49 8.19
CA TYR A 120 -13.81 0.42 7.05
C TYR A 120 -15.17 0.29 6.37
N HIS A 121 -15.76 1.43 6.02
CA HIS A 121 -17.01 1.52 5.29
C HIS A 121 -16.85 2.54 4.16
N THR A 122 -17.30 2.18 2.96
CA THR A 122 -17.30 3.09 1.82
C THR A 122 -18.49 4.04 1.94
N ASP A 123 -18.24 5.33 2.06
CA ASP A 123 -19.31 6.35 2.06
C ASP A 123 -20.08 6.29 0.72
N THR A 124 -21.36 5.90 0.75
CA THR A 124 -22.22 5.73 -0.45
C THR A 124 -23.17 6.91 -0.71
N GLY A 125 -23.20 7.91 0.17
CA GLY A 125 -24.09 9.06 0.08
C GLY A 125 -23.60 10.28 0.88
N ALA A 126 -24.41 11.35 0.88
CA ALA A 126 -24.08 12.59 1.60
C ALA A 126 -24.51 12.57 3.08
N ASP A 127 -25.49 11.74 3.43
CA ASP A 127 -26.14 11.76 4.75
C ASP A 127 -25.37 10.96 5.79
N LEU A 128 -24.45 10.08 5.38
CA LEU A 128 -23.62 9.30 6.29
C LEU A 128 -22.17 9.32 5.82
N SER A 129 -21.27 9.58 6.77
CA SER A 129 -19.83 9.47 6.52
C SER A 129 -19.12 8.80 7.68
N THR A 130 -18.18 7.93 7.35
CA THR A 130 -17.23 7.33 8.30
C THR A 130 -15.79 7.76 8.02
N THR A 131 -15.61 8.64 7.05
CA THR A 131 -14.30 9.10 6.59
C THR A 131 -13.95 10.43 7.27
N PRO A 132 -12.94 10.46 8.13
CA PRO A 132 -12.51 11.72 8.76
C PRO A 132 -11.76 12.63 7.79
N THR A 133 -11.57 13.88 8.22
CA THR A 133 -10.68 14.85 7.59
C THR A 133 -9.44 15.11 8.45
N ASN A 134 -8.38 15.66 7.85
CA ASN A 134 -7.18 16.11 8.58
C ASN A 134 -7.33 17.51 9.25
N GLY A 135 -8.57 18.03 9.31
CA GLY A 135 -8.91 19.28 9.97
C GLY A 135 -8.53 20.54 9.21
N ALA A 136 -9.05 21.68 9.67
CA ALA A 136 -8.97 22.96 8.94
C ALA A 136 -7.54 23.47 8.74
N ALA A 137 -6.61 23.12 9.64
CA ALA A 137 -5.20 23.46 9.49
C ALA A 137 -4.54 22.77 8.26
N ASN A 138 -5.18 21.74 7.70
CA ASN A 138 -4.67 20.92 6.60
C ASN A 138 -5.66 20.79 5.43
N ASP A 139 -6.51 21.81 5.20
CA ASP A 139 -7.54 21.89 4.15
C ASP A 139 -8.84 21.10 4.40
N ASN A 140 -8.99 20.41 5.54
CA ASN A 140 -10.06 19.43 5.74
C ASN A 140 -10.11 18.38 4.62
N GLU A 141 -8.95 17.93 4.14
CA GLU A 141 -8.85 16.87 3.14
C GLU A 141 -9.40 15.55 3.73
N LYS A 142 -10.27 14.86 2.97
CA LYS A 142 -10.75 13.51 3.31
C LYS A 142 -9.58 12.53 3.33
N LEU A 143 -9.58 11.65 4.32
CA LEU A 143 -8.46 10.74 4.57
C LEU A 143 -8.72 9.35 4.01
N THR A 144 -7.66 8.57 3.90
CA THR A 144 -7.69 7.15 3.52
C THR A 144 -7.27 6.31 4.71
N TYR A 145 -7.92 5.18 4.90
CA TYR A 145 -7.65 4.25 6.00
C TYR A 145 -6.50 3.33 5.62
N PHE A 146 -5.42 3.31 6.38
CA PHE A 146 -4.26 2.46 6.11
C PHE A 146 -3.93 1.58 7.30
N GLN A 147 -3.47 0.35 7.03
CA GLN A 147 -2.77 -0.47 8.02
C GLN A 147 -1.27 -0.35 7.80
N LEU A 148 -0.53 0.07 8.84
CA LEU A 148 0.93 0.19 8.77
C LEU A 148 1.60 -1.18 8.60
N ALA A 149 2.67 -1.23 7.82
CA ALA A 149 3.48 -2.43 7.64
C ALA A 149 4.32 -2.77 8.88
N ASP A 150 4.85 -1.74 9.55
CA ASP A 150 5.65 -1.87 10.77
C ASP A 150 4.90 -1.26 11.96
N PRO A 151 4.44 -2.08 12.93
CA PRO A 151 3.77 -1.58 14.13
C PRO A 151 4.71 -0.84 15.10
N SER A 152 6.04 -0.86 14.87
CA SER A 152 7.00 -0.11 15.69
C SER A 152 6.98 1.40 15.44
N VAL A 153 6.46 1.84 14.30
CA VAL A 153 6.36 3.25 13.90
C VAL A 153 5.57 4.06 14.93
N THR A 154 6.18 5.09 15.52
CA THR A 154 5.54 5.91 16.57
C THR A 154 4.99 7.24 16.05
N ALA A 155 5.43 7.70 14.89
CA ALA A 155 4.95 8.90 14.24
C ALA A 155 5.09 8.80 12.73
N LEU A 156 4.17 9.44 12.02
CA LEU A 156 4.21 9.65 10.57
C LEU A 156 4.44 11.14 10.27
N SER A 157 4.84 11.42 9.05
CA SER A 157 5.00 12.79 8.54
C SER A 157 4.29 12.96 7.18
N PRO A 158 2.96 12.73 7.14
CA PRO A 158 2.19 12.84 5.91
C PRO A 158 2.23 14.26 5.34
N VAL A 159 2.00 14.36 4.03
CA VAL A 159 1.93 15.62 3.28
C VAL A 159 0.46 15.97 3.04
N ASN A 160 0.06 17.18 3.45
CA ASN A 160 -1.28 17.69 3.19
C ASN A 160 -1.41 18.23 1.75
N LYS A 161 -2.62 18.62 1.34
CA LYS A 161 -2.90 19.19 0.01
C LYS A 161 -2.11 20.46 -0.34
N TYR A 162 -1.59 21.19 0.65
CA TYR A 162 -0.72 22.34 0.43
C TYR A 162 0.74 21.96 0.19
N GLY A 163 1.08 20.66 0.15
CA GLY A 163 2.44 20.17 0.04
C GLY A 163 3.24 20.27 1.34
N GLN A 164 2.57 20.51 2.48
CA GLN A 164 3.22 20.69 3.77
C GLN A 164 3.17 19.39 4.58
N ARG A 165 4.31 19.04 5.19
CA ARG A 165 4.37 17.93 6.15
C ARG A 165 3.76 18.35 7.49
N TYR A 166 3.01 17.45 8.10
CA TYR A 166 2.55 17.59 9.49
C TYR A 166 2.86 16.33 10.29
N THR A 167 2.93 16.46 11.62
CA THR A 167 3.20 15.33 12.51
C THR A 167 1.90 14.58 12.81
N TYR A 168 1.93 13.26 12.67
CA TYR A 168 0.84 12.37 13.04
C TYR A 168 1.35 11.35 14.05
N GLY A 169 1.04 11.55 15.33
CA GLY A 169 1.47 10.66 16.41
C GLY A 169 0.66 9.35 16.45
N VAL A 170 1.34 8.20 16.43
CA VAL A 170 0.74 6.86 16.45
C VAL A 170 1.59 5.90 17.31
N ALA A 171 1.97 6.35 18.51
CA ALA A 171 2.84 5.57 19.39
C ALA A 171 2.26 4.18 19.74
N ASN A 172 0.94 4.11 19.93
CA ASN A 172 0.25 2.95 20.47
C ASN A 172 -0.45 2.14 19.36
N ALA A 173 -0.35 0.81 19.42
CA ALA A 173 -1.11 -0.09 18.57
C ALA A 173 -2.56 -0.23 19.07
N SER A 174 -3.45 -0.61 18.17
CA SER A 174 -4.79 -1.06 18.50
C SER A 174 -4.78 -2.41 19.24
N SER A 175 -5.93 -2.84 19.76
CA SER A 175 -6.03 -4.04 20.61
C SER A 175 -5.66 -5.36 19.92
N ASP A 176 -5.64 -5.40 18.59
CA ASP A 176 -5.19 -6.54 17.78
C ASP A 176 -3.67 -6.55 17.52
N GLY A 177 -2.94 -5.56 18.04
CA GLY A 177 -1.50 -5.40 17.86
C GLY A 177 -1.08 -4.65 16.60
N ASN A 178 -2.03 -4.28 15.72
CA ASN A 178 -1.77 -3.53 14.50
C ASN A 178 -1.93 -2.02 14.71
N LYS A 179 -1.41 -1.23 13.77
CA LYS A 179 -1.61 0.22 13.71
C LYS A 179 -2.40 0.58 12.46
N TYR A 180 -3.52 1.26 12.67
CA TYR A 180 -4.41 1.69 11.60
C TYR A 180 -4.57 3.19 11.63
N VAL A 181 -4.25 3.87 10.54
CA VAL A 181 -4.17 5.33 10.50
C VAL A 181 -5.10 5.90 9.44
N TRP A 182 -5.54 7.13 9.67
CA TRP A 182 -6.21 7.94 8.66
C TRP A 182 -5.27 9.05 8.22
N VAL A 183 -4.82 9.02 6.96
CA VAL A 183 -3.91 10.03 6.40
C VAL A 183 -4.27 10.33 4.93
N PRO A 184 -3.81 11.46 4.37
CA PRO A 184 -3.94 11.74 2.95
C PRO A 184 -3.27 10.65 2.12
N SER A 185 -3.88 10.30 0.99
CA SER A 185 -3.33 9.32 0.06
C SER A 185 -2.94 9.96 -1.27
N ALA A 186 -2.11 9.25 -2.02
CA ALA A 186 -1.78 9.55 -3.39
C ALA A 186 -1.86 8.28 -4.22
N LYS A 187 -2.39 8.41 -5.45
CA LYS A 187 -2.49 7.30 -6.38
C LYS A 187 -1.16 7.11 -7.12
N VAL A 188 -0.72 5.86 -7.25
CA VAL A 188 0.43 5.50 -8.07
C VAL A 188 -0.03 4.59 -9.18
N THR A 189 0.23 4.98 -10.43
CA THR A 189 -0.12 4.21 -11.63
C THR A 189 1.15 3.61 -12.23
N PHE A 190 1.22 2.29 -12.32
CA PHE A 190 2.32 1.57 -12.98
C PHE A 190 1.92 1.23 -14.43
N SER A 191 2.78 1.58 -15.37
CA SER A 191 2.66 1.27 -16.79
C SER A 191 3.90 0.54 -17.32
N LEU A 192 3.73 -0.31 -18.34
CA LEU A 192 4.83 -1.12 -18.87
C LEU A 192 5.76 -0.35 -19.83
N GLY A 193 5.62 0.97 -19.93
CA GLY A 193 6.42 1.82 -20.78
C GLY A 193 6.20 1.54 -22.27
N ASP A 194 7.27 1.59 -23.05
CA ASP A 194 7.29 1.46 -24.51
C ASP A 194 7.52 0.02 -25.01
N ASN A 195 7.34 -0.99 -24.15
CA ASN A 195 7.47 -2.40 -24.51
C ASN A 195 6.09 -3.06 -24.68
N PRO A 196 5.56 -3.19 -25.91
CA PRO A 196 4.23 -3.78 -26.15
C PRO A 196 4.17 -5.29 -25.86
N SER A 197 5.34 -5.92 -25.76
CA SER A 197 5.52 -7.35 -25.46
C SER A 197 5.59 -7.63 -23.95
N ALA A 198 5.60 -6.59 -23.11
CA ALA A 198 5.67 -6.75 -21.67
C ALA A 198 4.30 -7.05 -21.04
N THR A 199 4.33 -7.74 -19.91
CA THR A 199 3.19 -8.00 -19.03
C THR A 199 3.58 -7.88 -17.56
N PHE A 200 2.60 -7.58 -16.71
CA PHE A 200 2.72 -7.70 -15.27
C PHE A 200 2.78 -9.19 -14.85
N ALA A 201 3.08 -9.46 -13.58
CA ALA A 201 3.19 -10.80 -13.04
C ALA A 201 1.90 -11.64 -13.18
N ASP A 202 0.74 -10.99 -13.29
CA ASP A 202 -0.55 -11.64 -13.54
C ASP A 202 -0.83 -11.92 -15.03
N GLY A 203 0.14 -11.65 -15.92
CA GLY A 203 0.04 -11.86 -17.36
C GLY A 203 -0.72 -10.78 -18.12
N THR A 204 -1.21 -9.73 -17.44
CA THR A 204 -1.93 -8.63 -18.09
C THR A 204 -0.99 -7.50 -18.50
N ASN A 205 -1.42 -6.65 -19.45
CA ASN A 205 -0.71 -5.44 -19.86
C ASN A 205 -1.46 -4.14 -19.49
N THR A 206 -2.59 -4.26 -18.77
CA THR A 206 -3.33 -3.12 -18.24
C THR A 206 -2.56 -2.48 -17.10
N ASN A 207 -2.50 -1.14 -17.08
CA ASN A 207 -1.91 -0.37 -15.99
C ASN A 207 -2.43 -0.84 -14.63
N LYS A 208 -1.54 -0.81 -13.64
CA LYS A 208 -1.86 -1.18 -12.26
C LYS A 208 -1.89 0.06 -11.40
N GLU A 209 -2.88 0.15 -10.53
CA GLU A 209 -3.01 1.28 -9.61
C GLU A 209 -2.87 0.81 -8.17
N THR A 210 -2.33 1.68 -7.33
CA THR A 210 -2.29 1.48 -5.88
C THR A 210 -2.36 2.83 -5.16
N LEU A 211 -2.54 2.79 -3.85
CA LEU A 211 -2.51 3.95 -2.97
C LEU A 211 -1.28 3.91 -2.07
N ALA A 212 -0.64 5.06 -1.91
CA ALA A 212 0.38 5.29 -0.90
C ALA A 212 -0.11 6.36 0.09
N MET A 213 0.39 6.31 1.33
CA MET A 213 0.26 7.43 2.26
C MET A 213 1.08 8.60 1.72
N ARG A 214 0.43 9.73 1.44
CA ARG A 214 1.12 10.88 0.82
C ARG A 214 2.22 11.38 1.75
N GLY A 215 3.45 11.48 1.24
CA GLY A 215 4.65 11.79 2.02
C GLY A 215 5.45 10.56 2.48
N HIS A 216 5.06 9.36 2.08
CA HIS A 216 5.70 8.11 2.46
C HIS A 216 5.84 7.15 1.27
N THR A 217 6.63 6.10 1.44
CA THR A 217 6.79 5.01 0.47
C THR A 217 5.53 4.14 0.41
N ILE A 218 5.34 3.41 -0.71
CA ILE A 218 4.23 2.44 -0.82
C ILE A 218 4.33 1.37 0.27
N GLY A 219 5.56 0.90 0.54
CA GLY A 219 5.83 -0.14 1.54
C GLY A 219 5.56 0.26 3.00
N MET A 220 5.19 1.52 3.26
CA MET A 220 4.84 1.97 4.61
C MET A 220 3.52 1.38 5.12
N ALA A 221 2.64 0.94 4.21
CA ALA A 221 1.38 0.29 4.54
C ALA A 221 1.23 -1.05 3.82
N VAL A 222 0.47 -1.96 4.43
CA VAL A 222 0.12 -3.27 3.85
C VAL A 222 -1.31 -3.32 3.32
N ARG A 223 -2.18 -2.41 3.80
CA ARG A 223 -3.57 -2.29 3.35
C ARG A 223 -3.98 -0.82 3.24
N ALA A 224 -4.89 -0.54 2.31
CA ALA A 224 -5.59 0.73 2.17
C ALA A 224 -7.09 0.44 2.01
N ASN A 225 -7.95 1.11 2.77
CA ASN A 225 -9.41 0.95 2.72
C ASN A 225 -9.85 -0.52 2.83
N ASP A 226 -9.22 -1.29 3.73
CA ASP A 226 -9.42 -2.74 3.88
C ASP A 226 -9.03 -3.61 2.66
N GLU A 227 -8.36 -3.06 1.65
CA GLU A 227 -7.79 -3.82 0.53
C GLU A 227 -6.28 -3.98 0.70
N ALA A 228 -5.73 -5.13 0.27
CA ALA A 228 -4.30 -5.35 0.30
C ALA A 228 -3.59 -4.43 -0.69
N ILE A 229 -2.52 -3.78 -0.26
CA ILE A 229 -1.66 -3.00 -1.17
C ILE A 229 -0.83 -3.99 -2.01
N PRO A 230 -0.95 -3.97 -3.35
CA PRO A 230 -0.19 -4.86 -4.21
C PRO A 230 1.31 -4.56 -4.14
N THR A 231 2.13 -5.61 -4.25
CA THR A 231 3.59 -5.49 -4.27
C THR A 231 4.08 -5.30 -5.70
N PHE A 232 4.84 -4.22 -5.95
CA PHE A 232 5.41 -3.89 -7.27
C PHE A 232 6.91 -4.18 -7.38
N ASN A 233 7.43 -5.03 -6.50
CA ASN A 233 8.84 -5.45 -6.49
C ASN A 233 9.17 -6.51 -7.55
N THR A 234 8.20 -6.95 -8.37
CA THR A 234 8.41 -7.95 -9.40
C THR A 234 8.82 -7.30 -10.72
N THR A 235 9.90 -7.78 -11.32
CA THR A 235 10.29 -7.45 -12.69
C THR A 235 9.17 -7.84 -13.65
N PRO A 236 8.68 -6.91 -14.51
CA PRO A 236 7.76 -7.23 -15.58
C PRO A 236 8.31 -8.32 -16.50
N ILE A 237 7.43 -9.13 -17.05
CA ILE A 237 7.79 -10.22 -17.96
C ILE A 237 7.75 -9.66 -19.39
N SER A 238 8.73 -9.97 -20.24
CA SER A 238 8.69 -9.64 -21.67
C SER A 238 9.16 -10.81 -22.51
N ASN A 239 8.53 -11.03 -23.66
CA ASN A 239 8.99 -11.98 -24.67
C ASN A 239 9.92 -11.34 -25.73
N ASP A 240 10.18 -10.04 -25.62
CA ASP A 240 11.11 -9.32 -26.48
C ASP A 240 12.54 -9.50 -25.96
N ALA A 241 13.28 -10.42 -26.58
CA ALA A 241 14.67 -10.71 -26.22
C ALA A 241 15.65 -9.55 -26.54
N SER A 242 15.21 -8.52 -27.28
CA SER A 242 16.03 -7.35 -27.58
C SER A 242 15.98 -6.29 -26.47
N LYS A 243 15.01 -6.36 -25.56
CA LYS A 243 14.86 -5.40 -24.46
C LYS A 243 15.05 -6.07 -23.10
N GLN A 244 15.76 -5.42 -22.20
CA GLN A 244 15.87 -5.82 -20.80
C GLN A 244 15.26 -4.77 -19.87
N PHE A 245 14.56 -5.22 -18.82
CA PHE A 245 13.98 -4.33 -17.83
C PHE A 245 15.08 -3.67 -17.01
N LYS A 246 15.11 -2.34 -17.05
CA LYS A 246 16.11 -1.53 -16.34
C LYS A 246 15.65 -1.15 -14.93
N GLY A 247 14.34 -0.98 -14.75
CA GLY A 247 13.75 -0.55 -13.49
C GLY A 247 12.48 0.25 -13.68
N TRP A 248 11.87 0.64 -12.56
CA TRP A 248 10.74 1.56 -12.53
C TRP A 248 11.23 3.00 -12.44
N PHE A 249 10.58 3.91 -13.16
CA PHE A 249 10.93 5.32 -13.21
C PHE A 249 9.69 6.20 -13.18
N TYR A 250 9.83 7.45 -12.76
CA TYR A 250 8.81 8.49 -12.87
C TYR A 250 9.44 9.75 -13.48
N MET A 251 8.62 10.62 -14.07
CA MET A 251 9.09 11.91 -14.57
C MET A 251 8.99 12.95 -13.45
N ASP A 252 10.07 13.68 -13.21
CA ASP A 252 10.02 14.85 -12.33
C ASP A 252 9.35 16.06 -13.03
N ALA A 253 9.13 17.13 -12.28
CA ALA A 253 8.51 18.36 -12.78
C ALA A 253 9.30 19.06 -13.91
N THR A 254 10.57 18.68 -14.11
CA THR A 254 11.42 19.19 -15.20
C THR A 254 11.48 18.25 -16.40
N GLY A 255 10.80 17.10 -16.33
CA GLY A 255 10.74 16.09 -17.39
C GLY A 255 11.90 15.08 -17.37
N ASN A 256 12.68 15.00 -16.29
CA ASN A 256 13.72 14.00 -16.18
C ASN A 256 13.15 12.70 -15.59
N ALA A 257 13.60 11.57 -16.15
CA ALA A 257 13.30 10.26 -15.59
C ALA A 257 14.16 9.98 -14.34
N LEU A 258 13.52 9.78 -13.20
CA LEU A 258 14.15 9.42 -11.93
C LEU A 258 13.77 7.99 -11.54
N PRO A 259 14.69 7.21 -10.94
CA PRO A 259 14.39 5.86 -10.50
C PRO A 259 13.30 5.88 -9.42
N PHE A 260 12.40 4.92 -9.49
CA PHE A 260 11.34 4.69 -8.53
C PHE A 260 11.55 3.33 -7.84
N ASP A 261 11.56 3.34 -6.52
CA ASP A 261 11.55 2.14 -5.69
C ASP A 261 10.39 2.23 -4.67
N PRO A 262 9.41 1.32 -4.72
CA PRO A 262 8.27 1.30 -3.81
C PRO A 262 8.60 1.35 -2.31
N ASN A 263 9.82 0.98 -1.91
CA ASN A 263 10.23 0.90 -0.51
C ASN A 263 11.13 2.07 -0.06
N THR A 264 11.62 2.89 -0.98
CA THR A 264 12.56 3.98 -0.66
C THR A 264 12.19 5.33 -1.28
N THR A 265 11.28 5.36 -2.25
CA THR A 265 10.79 6.60 -2.88
C THR A 265 9.50 7.06 -2.21
N ASP A 266 9.52 8.26 -1.65
CA ASP A 266 8.31 8.89 -1.09
C ASP A 266 7.34 9.30 -2.21
N VAL A 267 6.06 8.98 -2.03
CA VAL A 267 4.99 9.40 -2.94
C VAL A 267 4.41 10.71 -2.41
N LEU A 268 4.74 11.83 -3.07
CA LEU A 268 4.35 13.18 -2.61
C LEU A 268 3.02 13.66 -3.18
N GLU A 269 2.60 13.09 -4.31
CA GLU A 269 1.37 13.41 -5.04
C GLU A 269 1.01 12.23 -5.94
N THR A 270 -0.03 12.36 -6.77
CA THR A 270 -0.34 11.34 -7.77
C THR A 270 0.86 11.15 -8.70
N MET A 271 1.34 9.92 -8.83
CA MET A 271 2.52 9.59 -9.62
C MET A 271 2.21 8.58 -10.72
N ASP A 272 2.74 8.86 -11.91
CA ASP A 272 2.80 7.89 -13.00
C ASP A 272 4.21 7.28 -13.05
N VAL A 273 4.26 5.98 -12.81
CA VAL A 273 5.47 5.17 -12.81
C VAL A 273 5.47 4.30 -14.07
N PHE A 274 6.58 4.26 -14.78
CA PHE A 274 6.73 3.48 -16.00
C PHE A 274 7.94 2.56 -15.93
N ALA A 275 7.81 1.39 -16.54
CA ALA A 275 8.94 0.49 -16.76
C ALA A 275 9.87 1.11 -17.80
N MET A 276 11.14 1.28 -17.45
CA MET A 276 12.17 1.63 -18.43
C MET A 276 12.85 0.35 -18.92
N TRP A 277 13.04 0.28 -20.23
CA TRP A 277 13.69 -0.82 -20.92
C TRP A 277 14.95 -0.32 -21.60
N GLU A 278 15.97 -1.17 -21.68
CA GLU A 278 17.18 -0.89 -22.45
C GLU A 278 17.45 -1.99 -23.47
N GLU A 279 18.05 -1.61 -24.59
CA GLU A 279 18.43 -2.55 -25.65
C GLU A 279 19.53 -3.48 -25.15
N VAL A 280 19.33 -4.78 -25.34
CA VAL A 280 20.34 -5.80 -25.08
C VAL A 280 21.42 -5.67 -26.16
N PRO A 281 22.71 -5.50 -25.81
CA PRO A 281 23.77 -5.36 -26.79
C PRO A 281 23.79 -6.56 -27.74
N GLN A 282 23.51 -6.34 -29.03
CA GLN A 282 23.67 -7.38 -30.04
C GLN A 282 25.16 -7.69 -30.21
N ALA A 283 25.52 -8.97 -30.17
CA ALA A 283 26.86 -9.40 -30.56
C ALA A 283 27.16 -8.89 -31.97
N PRO A 284 28.37 -8.37 -32.25
CA PRO A 284 28.71 -7.90 -33.58
C PRO A 284 28.48 -9.03 -34.58
N VAL A 285 27.63 -8.78 -35.57
CA VAL A 285 27.40 -9.68 -36.69
C VAL A 285 28.72 -9.84 -37.45
N THR A 286 29.44 -10.94 -37.20
CA THR A 286 30.55 -11.36 -38.05
C THR A 286 29.95 -11.70 -39.41
N PRO A 287 30.33 -11.02 -40.51
CA PRO A 287 29.82 -11.36 -41.84
C PRO A 287 30.18 -12.82 -42.14
N SER A 288 29.17 -13.68 -42.29
CA SER A 288 29.36 -15.05 -42.76
C SER A 288 29.78 -14.97 -44.22
N GLN A 289 31.08 -15.16 -44.47
CA GLN A 289 31.62 -15.29 -45.81
C GLN A 289 30.93 -16.48 -46.49
N PRO A 290 30.35 -16.32 -47.70
CA PRO A 290 29.70 -17.43 -48.39
C PRO A 290 30.73 -18.53 -48.68
N ALA A 291 30.48 -19.72 -48.14
CA ALA A 291 31.25 -20.91 -48.47
C ALA A 291 30.93 -21.28 -49.93
N THR A 292 31.80 -20.88 -50.85
CA THR A 292 31.82 -21.44 -52.21
C THR A 292 32.18 -22.92 -52.10
N SER A 293 31.19 -23.80 -52.22
CA SER A 293 31.42 -25.23 -52.45
C SER A 293 32.03 -25.41 -53.83
N VAL A 294 33.34 -25.57 -53.91
CA VAL A 294 34.01 -25.96 -55.16
C VAL A 294 33.89 -27.47 -55.28
N THR A 295 32.95 -27.95 -56.09
CA THR A 295 32.86 -29.36 -56.47
C THR A 295 34.03 -29.68 -57.41
N PRO A 296 34.94 -30.63 -57.10
CA PRO A 296 35.98 -31.01 -58.04
C PRO A 296 35.37 -31.81 -59.19
N LYS A 297 35.58 -31.36 -60.44
CA LYS A 297 35.34 -32.19 -61.64
C LYS A 297 36.39 -33.30 -61.70
N THR A 298 35.93 -34.54 -61.74
CA THR A 298 36.73 -35.73 -62.06
C THR A 298 37.12 -35.75 -63.53
N SER A 299 38.41 -35.89 -63.82
CA SER A 299 38.92 -36.47 -65.06
C SER A 299 40.16 -37.33 -64.78
N ASP A 300 39.98 -38.64 -64.99
CA ASP A 300 40.91 -39.64 -65.52
C ASP A 300 42.33 -39.80 -64.93
N ASN A 301 42.42 -40.73 -63.97
CA ASN A 301 43.30 -41.90 -63.88
C ASN A 301 44.74 -41.82 -64.43
N THR A 302 45.77 -41.84 -63.56
CA THR A 302 46.70 -42.99 -63.48
C THR A 302 47.51 -43.01 -62.16
N ASN A 303 47.59 -44.20 -61.57
CA ASN A 303 48.61 -44.74 -60.66
C ASN A 303 48.59 -44.48 -59.13
N ILE A 304 48.14 -45.56 -58.46
CA ILE A 304 48.81 -46.28 -57.36
C ILE A 304 48.91 -45.56 -56.00
N GLY A 305 48.19 -46.11 -55.01
CA GLY A 305 48.71 -46.22 -53.65
C GLY A 305 47.74 -45.85 -52.52
N TYR A 306 46.98 -46.85 -52.06
CA TYR A 306 46.43 -47.00 -50.70
C TYR A 306 45.52 -45.90 -50.10
N GLN A 307 44.26 -46.28 -49.95
CA GLN A 307 43.30 -45.65 -49.02
C GLN A 307 43.68 -45.92 -47.57
N ILE A 308 43.64 -44.90 -46.70
CA ILE A 308 43.17 -45.02 -45.31
C ILE A 308 42.50 -43.70 -44.90
N ALA A 309 41.21 -43.78 -44.60
CA ALA A 309 40.44 -42.73 -43.94
C ALA A 309 40.87 -42.60 -42.46
N VAL A 310 41.06 -41.38 -41.96
CA VAL A 310 41.15 -41.13 -40.51
C VAL A 310 40.30 -39.92 -40.13
N LEU A 311 39.15 -40.24 -39.55
CA LEU A 311 38.32 -39.41 -38.69
C LEU A 311 39.10 -39.17 -37.38
N LEU A 312 39.40 -37.92 -37.03
CA LEU A 312 39.99 -37.58 -35.72
C LEU A 312 39.00 -36.76 -34.90
N VAL A 313 38.18 -37.47 -34.15
CA VAL A 313 37.65 -37.00 -32.86
C VAL A 313 38.67 -37.46 -31.81
N SER A 314 39.25 -36.55 -31.03
CA SER A 314 40.00 -36.97 -29.84
C SER A 314 39.60 -36.14 -28.63
N LEU A 315 39.07 -36.87 -27.66
CA LEU A 315 38.72 -36.54 -26.29
C LEU A 315 39.68 -37.38 -25.43
N SER A 316 40.50 -36.77 -24.56
CA SER A 316 41.28 -37.44 -23.48
C SER A 316 41.89 -36.34 -22.59
N ALA A 317 41.43 -36.08 -21.36
CA ALA A 317 41.56 -36.84 -20.11
C ALA A 317 42.86 -36.56 -19.32
N VAL A 318 42.68 -35.81 -18.22
CA VAL A 318 43.17 -36.01 -16.84
C VAL A 318 44.57 -36.60 -16.60
N VAL A 319 45.44 -35.84 -15.92
CA VAL A 319 46.44 -36.37 -14.97
C VAL A 319 46.44 -35.53 -13.69
N ILE A 320 46.15 -36.21 -12.58
CA ILE A 320 46.29 -35.77 -11.19
C ILE A 320 47.74 -36.06 -10.75
N LEU A 321 48.42 -35.13 -10.08
CA LEU A 321 49.37 -35.52 -9.03
C LEU A 321 49.51 -34.47 -7.92
N LEU A 322 49.18 -34.96 -6.72
CA LEU A 322 49.31 -34.36 -5.40
C LEU A 322 50.77 -34.39 -4.87
N LYS A 323 50.97 -33.64 -3.77
CA LYS A 323 52.08 -33.65 -2.78
C LYS A 323 53.28 -32.76 -3.17
N THR A 324 53.79 -31.87 -2.31
CA THR A 324 53.93 -31.99 -0.85
C THR A 324 54.07 -30.61 -0.19
N ARG A 325 53.49 -30.48 1.01
CA ARG A 325 53.77 -29.46 2.01
C ARG A 325 55.27 -29.41 2.36
N ASN A 326 55.85 -28.21 2.54
CA ASN A 326 56.37 -27.72 3.84
C ASN A 326 57.31 -26.51 3.69
N LEU A 327 56.98 -25.49 4.50
CA LEU A 327 57.85 -24.64 5.33
C LEU A 327 58.92 -23.71 4.69
N VAL A 328 58.75 -22.39 4.88
CA VAL A 328 59.55 -21.49 5.79
C VAL A 328 60.56 -20.68 4.95
N THR A 329 60.80 -19.37 5.06
CA THR A 329 60.83 -18.32 6.12
C THR A 329 60.74 -16.98 5.34
N LYS A 330 60.21 -15.87 5.84
CA LYS A 330 60.68 -15.05 6.97
C LYS A 330 59.60 -14.02 7.30
#